data_AF-A0A7C1FRM4-F1
#
_entry.id   AF-A0A7C1FRM4-F1
#
_cell.length_a   1.000
_cell.length_b   1.000
_cell.length_c   1.000
_cell.angle_alpha   90.00
_cell.angle_beta   90.00
_cell.angle_gamma   90.00
#
_symmetry.space_group_name_H-M   'P 1'
#
loop_
_entity.id
_entity.type
_entity.pdbx_description
1 polymer ?
#
loop_
_entity_poly.entity_id
_entity_poly.type
_entity_poly.pdbx_seq_one_letter_code
_entity_poly.pdbx_strand_id
1 'polypeptide(L)'
;MFDLLYTAWDLAPFARDLGDDGPPFRWIPERRAQLRAELDAAFCLLYGLERSDVEYVLQSFPVLRNNEERAYGEYRTARLVLTAFDALVTAQTLGEPYRSPLDPPPGDDRQRHPPRTTSDQ
;
A
#
# COMPACT_ATOMS: atom_id res chain seq x y z
N MET A 1 1.10 -7.74 2.64
CA MET A 1 2.45 -7.21 2.97
C MET A 1 3.47 -7.53 1.87
N PHE A 2 3.41 -8.70 1.21
CA PHE A 2 4.32 -9.06 0.12
C PHE A 2 4.23 -8.18 -1.14
N ASP A 3 3.08 -7.60 -1.47
CA ASP A 3 2.91 -6.67 -2.60
C ASP A 3 3.90 -5.49 -2.61
N LEU A 4 4.43 -5.11 -1.43
CA LEU A 4 5.40 -4.02 -1.29
C LEU A 4 6.86 -4.51 -1.32
N LEU A 5 7.12 -5.75 -0.90
CA LEU A 5 8.45 -6.32 -0.66
C LEU A 5 8.90 -7.29 -1.76
N TYR A 6 8.01 -7.95 -2.49
CA TYR A 6 8.33 -9.01 -3.44
C TYR A 6 7.98 -8.62 -4.88
N THR A 7 8.73 -7.65 -5.42
CA THR A 7 8.51 -7.06 -6.76
C THR A 7 9.52 -7.50 -7.82
N ALA A 8 10.49 -8.33 -7.46
CA ALA A 8 11.53 -8.81 -8.36
C ALA A 8 11.82 -10.29 -8.10
N TRP A 9 12.12 -11.03 -9.17
CA TRP A 9 12.50 -12.45 -9.10
C TRP A 9 13.77 -12.70 -8.26
N ASP A 10 14.64 -11.70 -8.14
CA ASP A 10 15.85 -11.76 -7.31
C ASP A 10 15.53 -11.92 -5.81
N LEU A 11 14.31 -11.59 -5.39
CA LEU A 11 13.82 -11.76 -4.02
C LEU A 11 13.11 -13.11 -3.80
N ALA A 12 13.08 -13.98 -4.82
CA ALA A 12 12.44 -15.30 -4.73
C ALA A 12 13.05 -16.23 -3.66
N PRO A 13 14.36 -16.21 -3.36
CA PRO A 13 14.90 -16.97 -2.23
C PRO A 13 14.30 -16.53 -0.88
N PHE A 14 14.10 -15.22 -0.69
CA PHE A 14 13.52 -14.65 0.54
C PHE A 14 12.02 -14.94 0.67
N ALA A 15 11.28 -14.95 -0.44
CA ALA A 15 9.87 -15.36 -0.45
C ALA A 15 9.72 -16.84 -0.06
N ARG A 16 10.62 -17.71 -0.55
CA ARG A 16 10.65 -19.14 -0.21
C ARG A 16 10.92 -19.39 1.27
N ASP A 17 11.83 -18.64 1.88
CA ASP A 17 12.11 -18.73 3.31
C ASP A 17 10.90 -18.32 4.18
N LEU A 18 9.97 -17.54 3.63
CA LEU A 18 8.70 -17.15 4.27
C LEU A 18 7.52 -18.05 3.87
N GLY A 19 7.77 -19.14 3.14
CA GLY A 19 6.77 -20.13 2.73
C GLY A 19 5.98 -19.78 1.47
N ASP A 20 6.46 -18.83 0.65
CA ASP A 20 5.83 -18.42 -0.60
C ASP A 20 6.68 -18.82 -1.82
N ASP A 21 6.24 -19.86 -2.53
CA ASP A 21 6.83 -20.35 -3.79
C ASP A 21 6.24 -19.65 -5.04
N GLY A 22 5.37 -18.66 -4.85
CA GLY A 22 4.67 -17.99 -5.94
C GLY A 22 5.56 -17.03 -6.77
N PRO A 23 5.16 -16.71 -8.00
CA PRO A 23 5.78 -15.64 -8.79
C PRO A 23 5.69 -14.27 -8.07
N PRO A 24 6.60 -13.33 -8.37
CA PRO A 24 6.58 -12.00 -7.77
C PRO A 24 5.31 -11.24 -8.11
N PHE A 25 4.94 -10.31 -7.22
CA PHE A 25 3.80 -9.42 -7.43
C PHE A 25 4.11 -8.40 -8.52
N ARG A 26 3.10 -8.06 -9.32
CA ARG A 26 3.22 -7.06 -10.38
C ARG A 26 3.46 -5.67 -9.80
N TRP A 27 4.31 -4.90 -10.48
CA TRP A 27 4.50 -3.49 -10.15
C TRP A 27 3.33 -2.64 -10.69
N ILE A 28 2.35 -2.33 -9.84
CA ILE A 28 1.21 -1.47 -10.19
C ILE A 28 1.28 -0.19 -9.33
N PRO A 29 1.68 0.97 -9.89
CA PRO A 29 1.89 2.21 -9.12
C PRO A 29 0.68 2.64 -8.28
N GLU A 30 -0.52 2.56 -8.83
CA GLU A 30 -1.75 3.01 -8.18
C GLU A 30 -2.08 2.13 -6.97
N ARG A 31 -1.91 0.82 -7.12
CA ARG A 31 -2.14 -0.15 -6.05
C ARG A 31 -1.13 0.05 -4.91
N ARG A 32 0.13 0.32 -5.25
CA ARG A 32 1.20 0.59 -4.28
C ARG A 32 0.96 1.90 -3.54
N ALA A 33 0.49 2.95 -4.22
CA ALA A 33 0.13 4.21 -3.59
C ALA A 33 -0.97 4.00 -2.54
N GLN A 34 -2.00 3.21 -2.87
CA GLN A 34 -3.08 2.85 -1.95
C GLN A 34 -2.57 2.02 -0.75
N LEU A 35 -1.80 0.95 -1.00
CA LEU A 35 -1.20 0.13 0.07
C LEU A 35 -0.31 0.94 1.01
N ARG A 36 0.49 1.86 0.46
CA ARG A 36 1.36 2.72 1.26
C ARG A 36 0.54 3.70 2.09
N ALA A 37 -0.51 4.28 1.52
CA ALA A 37 -1.42 5.16 2.24
C ALA A 37 -2.13 4.44 3.40
N GLU A 38 -2.57 3.20 3.20
CA GLU A 38 -3.14 2.35 4.27
C GLU A 38 -2.13 2.09 5.39
N LEU A 39 -0.87 1.83 5.03
CA LEU A 39 0.20 1.60 6.00
C LEU A 39 0.52 2.87 6.80
N ASP A 40 0.68 4.01 6.12
CA ASP A 40 0.96 5.30 6.76
C ASP A 40 -0.18 5.68 7.72
N ALA A 41 -1.43 5.49 7.30
CA ALA A 41 -2.60 5.70 8.15
C ALA A 41 -2.65 4.77 9.37
N ALA A 42 -2.33 3.48 9.19
CA ALA A 42 -2.26 2.52 10.28
C ALA A 42 -1.17 2.89 11.30
N PHE A 43 0.00 3.36 10.85
CA PHE A 43 1.03 3.87 11.74
C PHE A 43 0.57 5.12 12.50
N CYS A 44 -0.07 6.07 11.83
CA CYS A 44 -0.61 7.27 12.49
C CYS A 44 -1.59 6.89 13.62
N LEU A 45 -2.50 5.95 13.34
CA LEU A 45 -3.45 5.45 14.35
C LEU A 45 -2.75 4.73 15.49
N LEU A 46 -1.73 3.90 15.19
CA LEU A 46 -0.95 3.18 16.20
C LEU A 46 -0.17 4.11 17.12
N TYR A 47 0.36 5.21 16.59
CA TYR A 47 1.04 6.25 17.36
C TYR A 47 0.08 7.22 18.07
N GLY A 48 -1.23 7.04 17.91
CA GLY A 48 -2.26 7.83 18.59
C GLY A 48 -2.40 9.25 18.05
N LEU A 49 -2.05 9.48 16.78
CA LEU A 49 -2.25 10.79 16.15
C LEU A 49 -3.74 11.03 15.91
N GLU A 50 -4.17 12.28 16.08
CA GLU A 50 -5.49 12.71 15.64
C GLU A 50 -5.47 13.08 14.15
N ARG A 51 -6.65 13.16 13.52
CA ARG A 51 -6.75 13.49 12.09
C ARG A 51 -5.99 14.78 11.73
N SER A 52 -6.09 15.81 12.56
CA SER A 52 -5.39 17.09 12.36
C SER A 52 -3.86 16.94 12.40
N ASP A 53 -3.35 16.03 13.25
CA ASP A 53 -1.92 15.75 13.31
C ASP A 53 -1.44 15.04 12.04
N VAL A 54 -2.25 14.11 11.52
CA VAL A 54 -1.98 13.44 10.24
C VAL A 54 -1.96 14.45 9.10
N GLU A 55 -2.93 15.36 9.04
CA GLU A 55 -2.94 16.45 8.06
C GLU A 55 -1.68 17.33 8.17
N TYR A 56 -1.26 17.68 9.39
CA TYR A 56 -0.05 18.45 9.63
C TYR A 56 1.23 17.71 9.19
N VAL A 57 1.33 16.41 9.49
CA VAL A 57 2.45 15.57 9.03
C VAL A 57 2.50 15.55 7.50
N LEU A 58 1.37 15.39 6.83
CA LEU A 58 1.30 15.40 5.36
C LEU A 58 1.71 16.77 4.78
N GLN A 59 1.37 17.87 5.44
CA GLN A 59 1.81 19.21 5.04
C GLN A 59 3.33 19.41 5.11
N SER A 60 4.04 18.61 5.90
CA SER A 60 5.50 18.68 6.02
C SER A 60 6.27 18.19 4.78
N PHE A 61 5.56 17.71 3.73
CA PHE A 61 6.16 17.20 2.48
C PHE A 61 5.85 18.10 1.26
N PRO A 62 6.30 19.36 1.22
CA PRO A 62 5.91 20.31 0.18
C PRO A 62 6.42 19.93 -1.22
N VAL A 63 7.58 19.28 -1.32
CA VAL A 63 8.12 18.82 -2.62
C VAL A 63 7.23 17.72 -3.22
N LEU A 64 6.80 16.76 -2.39
CA LEU A 64 5.90 15.69 -2.82
C LEU A 64 4.56 16.28 -3.28
N ARG A 65 3.98 17.17 -2.46
CA ARG A 65 2.74 17.87 -2.78
C ARG A 65 2.83 18.58 -4.14
N ASN A 66 3.85 19.41 -4.34
CA ASN A 66 4.03 20.15 -5.58
C ASN A 66 4.19 19.23 -6.81
N ASN A 67 4.87 18.10 -6.64
CA ASN A 67 5.03 17.12 -7.71
C ASN A 67 3.70 16.42 -8.06
N GLU A 68 2.92 16.03 -7.05
CA GLU A 68 1.61 15.41 -7.26
C GLU A 68 0.58 16.40 -7.81
N GLU A 69 0.56 17.65 -7.34
CA GLU A 69 -0.31 18.69 -7.90
C GLU A 69 0.02 18.96 -9.38
N ARG A 70 1.30 18.92 -9.77
CA ARG A 70 1.69 19.04 -11.20
C ARG A 70 1.31 17.81 -12.04
N ALA A 71 1.42 16.62 -11.47
CA ALA A 71 1.20 15.37 -12.20
C ALA A 71 -0.30 14.98 -12.29
N TYR A 72 -1.07 15.26 -11.24
CA TYR A 72 -2.43 14.77 -11.04
C TYR A 72 -3.46 15.87 -10.76
N GLY A 73 -3.02 17.12 -10.54
CA GLY A 73 -3.92 18.23 -10.18
C GLY A 73 -4.41 18.20 -8.74
N GLU A 74 -3.99 17.22 -7.94
CA GLU A 74 -4.35 17.07 -6.52
C GLU A 74 -3.18 16.57 -5.69
N TYR A 75 -3.19 16.83 -4.38
CA TYR A 75 -2.28 16.18 -3.45
C TYR A 75 -2.78 14.75 -3.13
N ARG A 76 -2.64 13.86 -4.12
CA ARG A 76 -3.20 12.50 -4.12
C ARG A 76 -2.82 11.71 -2.88
N THR A 77 -1.56 11.77 -2.44
CA THR A 77 -1.09 11.06 -1.24
C THR A 77 -1.87 11.48 0.00
N ALA A 78 -2.09 12.79 0.21
CA ALA A 78 -2.85 13.27 1.36
C ALA A 78 -4.30 12.78 1.32
N ARG A 79 -4.95 12.84 0.15
CA ARG A 79 -6.31 12.32 -0.02
C ARG A 79 -6.40 10.85 0.36
N LEU A 80 -5.47 10.02 -0.13
CA LEU A 80 -5.47 8.57 0.13
C LEU A 80 -5.20 8.25 1.60
N VAL A 81 -4.19 8.87 2.21
CA VAL A 81 -3.83 8.64 3.62
C VAL A 81 -4.97 9.04 4.54
N LEU A 82 -5.55 10.22 4.36
CA LEU A 82 -6.65 10.70 5.19
C LEU A 82 -7.92 9.85 5.03
N THR A 83 -8.21 9.39 3.81
CA THR A 83 -9.32 8.47 3.55
C THR A 83 -9.11 7.13 4.26
N ALA A 84 -7.90 6.57 4.18
CA ALA A 84 -7.57 5.33 4.88
C ALA A 84 -7.61 5.50 6.40
N PHE A 85 -7.14 6.64 6.91
CA PHE A 85 -7.17 6.97 8.33
C PHE A 85 -8.59 7.05 8.87
N ASP A 86 -9.51 7.74 8.18
CA ASP A 86 -10.92 7.80 8.59
C ASP A 86 -11.57 6.42 8.63
N ALA A 87 -11.29 5.60 7.62
CA ALA A 87 -11.82 4.24 7.56
C ALA A 87 -11.26 3.35 8.68
N LEU A 88 -9.98 3.52 9.03
CA LEU A 88 -9.34 2.81 10.15
C LEU A 88 -9.91 3.25 11.52
N VAL A 89 -10.06 4.56 11.74
CA VAL A 89 -10.69 5.11 12.96
C VAL A 89 -12.13 4.61 13.09
N THR A 90 -12.89 4.60 12.00
CA THR A 90 -14.25 4.08 11.96
C THR A 90 -14.28 2.60 12.32
N ALA A 91 -13.40 1.78 11.69
CA ALA A 91 -13.30 0.35 11.98
C ALA A 91 -12.93 0.08 13.45
N GLN A 92 -11.96 0.82 14.00
CA GLN A 92 -11.57 0.75 15.41
C GLN A 92 -12.73 1.12 16.35
N THR A 93 -13.48 2.17 16.02
CA THR A 93 -14.62 2.65 16.83
C THR A 93 -15.77 1.65 16.85
N LEU A 94 -16.02 1.00 15.71
CA LEU A 94 -17.05 -0.04 15.56
C LEU A 94 -16.61 -1.42 16.07
N GLY A 95 -15.31 -1.61 16.33
CA GLY A 95 -14.75 -2.91 16.72
C GLY A 95 -14.67 -3.92 15.56
N GLU A 96 -14.73 -3.44 14.32
CA GLU A 96 -14.71 -4.27 13.10
C GLU A 96 -13.31 -4.30 12.49
N PRO A 97 -12.92 -5.39 11.81
CA PRO A 97 -11.65 -5.44 11.10
C PRO A 97 -11.66 -4.48 9.90
N TYR A 98 -10.59 -3.69 9.74
CA TYR A 98 -10.41 -2.84 8.57
C TYR A 98 -10.34 -3.68 7.29
N ARG A 99 -11.05 -3.24 6.24
CA ARG A 99 -11.04 -3.85 4.92
C ARG A 99 -10.43 -2.88 3.90
N SER A 100 -9.36 -3.31 3.25
CA SER A 100 -8.72 -2.54 2.16
C SER A 100 -9.72 -2.35 1.01
N PRO A 101 -9.76 -1.15 0.37
CA PRO A 101 -10.58 -0.88 -0.82
C PRO A 101 -10.04 -1.53 -2.10
N LEU A 102 -8.87 -2.19 -2.05
CA LEU A 102 -8.26 -2.82 -3.21
C LEU A 102 -8.97 -4.12 -3.59
N ASP A 103 -9.35 -4.23 -4.87
CA ASP A 103 -9.71 -5.50 -5.52
C ASP A 103 -8.70 -5.81 -6.64
N PRO A 104 -8.05 -6.98 -6.61
CA PRO A 104 -8.05 -8.01 -5.56
C PRO A 104 -7.47 -7.52 -4.21
N PRO A 105 -7.75 -8.17 -3.07
CA PRO A 105 -7.19 -7.77 -1.78
C PRO A 105 -5.66 -7.85 -1.74
N PRO A 106 -4.99 -7.14 -0.82
CA PRO A 106 -3.53 -7.22 -0.66
C PRO A 106 -3.06 -8.66 -0.45
N GLY A 107 -2.01 -9.09 -1.16
CA GLY A 107 -1.48 -10.47 -1.07
C GLY A 107 -2.22 -11.53 -1.88
N ASP A 108 -3.20 -11.15 -2.71
CA ASP A 108 -3.93 -12.08 -3.58
C ASP A 108 -3.08 -12.51 -4.80
N ASP A 109 -3.06 -13.80 -5.08
CA ASP A 109 -2.29 -14.41 -6.16
C ASP A 109 -2.67 -13.88 -7.56
N ARG A 110 -3.87 -13.32 -7.73
CA ARG A 110 -4.29 -12.64 -8.97
C ARG A 110 -3.38 -11.45 -9.33
N GLN A 111 -2.63 -10.92 -8.36
CA GLN A 111 -1.68 -9.83 -8.57
C GLN A 111 -0.28 -10.29 -8.94
N ARG A 112 -0.01 -11.59 -8.98
CA ARG A 112 1.31 -12.11 -9.33
C ARG A 112 1.53 -12.10 -10.83
N HIS A 113 2.80 -12.04 -11.22
CA HIS A 113 3.19 -12.34 -12.59
C HIS A 113 2.77 -13.77 -12.97
N PRO A 114 2.50 -14.07 -14.24
CA PRO A 114 2.35 -15.45 -14.66
C PRO A 114 3.64 -16.23 -14.31
N PRO A 115 3.54 -17.52 -13.94
CA PRO A 115 4.71 -18.35 -13.70
C PRO A 115 5.58 -18.34 -14.96
N ARG A 116 6.91 -18.28 -14.80
CA ARG A 116 7.82 -18.42 -15.95
C ARG A 116 7.59 -19.80 -16.55
N THR A 117 7.12 -19.85 -17.78
CA THR A 117 7.28 -21.03 -18.61
C THR A 117 8.78 -21.26 -18.76
N THR A 118 9.30 -22.31 -18.14
CA THR A 118 10.59 -22.89 -18.50
C THR A 118 10.46 -23.46 -19.90
N SER A 119 10.54 -22.60 -20.92
CA SER A 119 10.92 -23.03 -22.26
C SER A 119 12.43 -22.91 -22.35
N ASP A 120 13.10 -24.00 -21.98
CA ASP A 120 14.40 -24.38 -22.55
C ASP A 120 14.62 -25.87 -22.27
N GLN A 121 14.14 -26.69 -23.20
CA GLN A 121 14.92 -27.71 -23.91
C GLN A 121 14.19 -28.04 -25.22
#